data_AF-A0A8D8C578-F1
#
_entry.id   AF-A0A8D8C578-F1
#
_cell.length_a   1.000
_cell.length_b   1.000
_cell.length_c   1.000
_cell.angle_alpha   90.00
_cell.angle_beta   90.00
_cell.angle_gamma   90.00
#
_symmetry.space_group_name_H-M   'P 1'
#
loop_
_entity.id
_entity.type
_entity.pdbx_description
1 polymer ?
#
loop_
_entity_poly.entity_id
_entity_poly.type
_entity_poly.pdbx_seq_one_letter_code
_entity_poly.pdbx_strand_id
1 'polypeptide(L)'
;MNEIVISGWENTRTQVRSYTRTGPAKTDGFKVLREQSSLGLLSEFEPLMFTLSINPNGAVKLTKDGDSYPFLEFQDTKVSSMFISFCNWNVPVVYFFDCPHKK
;
A
#
# COMPACT_ATOMS: atom_id res chain seq x y z
N MET A 1 5.65 10.85 5.24
CA MET A 1 5.17 9.46 5.38
C MET A 1 4.35 9.12 4.16
N ASN A 2 4.38 7.87 3.73
CA ASN A 2 3.61 7.37 2.61
C ASN A 2 2.63 6.31 3.13
N GLU A 3 1.41 6.34 2.61
CA GLU A 3 0.35 5.41 2.97
C GLU A 3 -0.22 4.80 1.69
N ILE A 4 -0.39 3.49 1.68
CA ILE A 4 -1.07 2.76 0.61
C ILE A 4 -2.35 2.21 1.21
N VAL A 5 -3.47 2.80 0.84
CA VAL A 5 -4.81 2.32 1.20
C VAL A 5 -5.25 1.35 0.11
N ILE A 6 -5.36 0.07 0.45
CA ILE A 6 -5.87 -0.98 -0.43
C ILE A 6 -7.35 -1.17 -0.12
N SER A 7 -8.21 -1.09 -1.15
CA SER A 7 -9.64 -1.36 -1.02
C SER A 7 -10.35 -0.56 0.07
N GLY A 8 -10.08 0.73 0.14
CA GLY A 8 -10.90 1.68 0.90
C GLY A 8 -12.23 1.97 0.20
N TRP A 9 -13.09 2.76 0.86
CA TRP A 9 -14.41 3.17 0.36
C TRP A 9 -15.24 1.98 -0.11
N GLU A 10 -15.63 1.11 0.83
CA GLU A 10 -16.44 -0.08 0.53
C GLU A 10 -15.78 -0.99 -0.51
N ASN A 11 -14.46 -1.20 -0.39
CA ASN A 11 -13.65 -2.01 -1.30
C ASN A 11 -13.55 -1.50 -2.74
N THR A 12 -13.94 -0.25 -3.02
CA THR A 12 -14.00 0.27 -4.40
C THR A 12 -12.74 1.03 -4.84
N ARG A 13 -11.90 1.51 -3.92
CA ARG A 13 -10.73 2.34 -4.26
C ARG A 13 -9.44 1.93 -3.58
N THR A 14 -8.36 1.98 -4.34
CA THR A 14 -6.99 2.01 -3.82
C THR A 14 -6.41 3.41 -3.99
N GLN A 15 -5.77 3.93 -2.95
CA GLN A 15 -5.09 5.23 -2.99
C GLN A 15 -3.68 5.14 -2.40
N VAL A 16 -2.75 5.83 -3.04
CA VAL A 16 -1.42 6.12 -2.50
C VAL A 16 -1.38 7.58 -2.09
N ARG A 17 -0.96 7.83 -0.85
CA ARG A 17 -0.97 9.15 -0.24
C ARG A 17 0.40 9.47 0.37
N SER A 18 0.71 10.75 0.42
CA SER A 18 1.87 11.28 1.13
C SER A 18 1.43 12.39 2.06
N TYR A 19 1.97 12.41 3.27
CA TYR A 19 1.70 13.45 4.26
C TYR A 19 2.78 13.47 5.36
N THR A 20 2.91 14.59 6.06
CA THR A 20 3.75 14.72 7.25
C THR A 20 2.89 14.62 8.49
N ARG A 21 3.24 13.74 9.44
CA ARG A 21 2.58 13.70 10.74
C ARG A 21 3.28 14.66 11.69
N THR A 22 2.55 15.67 12.15
CA THR A 22 3.04 16.71 13.07
C THR A 22 2.55 16.51 14.50
N GLY A 23 1.69 15.51 14.73
CA GLY A 23 1.25 15.09 16.06
C GLY A 23 0.38 13.81 16.00
N PRO A 24 -0.16 13.34 17.14
CA PRO A 24 -0.92 12.09 17.19
C PRO A 24 -2.15 12.07 16.27
N ALA A 25 -2.86 13.20 16.15
CA ALA A 25 -4.05 13.35 15.30
C ALA A 25 -3.90 14.48 14.25
N LYS A 26 -2.67 14.87 13.94
CA LYS A 26 -2.39 15.99 13.03
C LYS A 26 -1.47 15.57 11.89
N THR A 27 -1.93 15.83 10.68
CA THR A 27 -1.18 15.64 9.44
C THR A 27 -1.20 16.94 8.63
N ASP A 28 -0.15 17.16 7.86
CA ASP A 28 0.01 18.31 6.98
C ASP A 28 0.58 17.88 5.62
N GLY A 29 0.40 18.71 4.59
CA GLY A 29 0.92 18.48 3.24
C GLY A 29 0.33 17.23 2.58
N PHE A 30 -0.94 16.94 2.86
CA PHE A 30 -1.62 15.78 2.28
C PHE A 30 -1.65 15.84 0.76
N LYS A 31 -1.19 14.77 0.11
CA LYS A 31 -1.16 14.64 -1.35
C LYS A 31 -1.54 13.23 -1.75
N VAL A 32 -2.48 13.11 -2.69
CA VAL A 32 -2.76 11.84 -3.38
C VAL A 32 -1.76 11.69 -4.52
N LEU A 33 -0.97 10.62 -4.50
CA LEU A 33 0.03 10.30 -5.52
C LEU A 33 -0.57 9.40 -6.62
N ARG A 34 -1.50 8.52 -6.23
CA ARG A 34 -2.19 7.60 -7.13
C ARG A 34 -3.56 7.28 -6.57
N GLU A 35 -4.53 7.14 -7.46
CA GLU A 35 -5.86 6.64 -7.14
C GLU A 35 -6.33 5.74 -8.28
N GLN A 36 -6.96 4.62 -7.94
CA GLN A 36 -7.53 3.69 -8.91
C GLN A 36 -8.64 2.85 -8.29
N SER A 37 -9.42 2.20 -9.15
CA SER A 37 -10.41 1.21 -8.73
C SER A 37 -9.73 0.00 -8.08
N SER A 38 -10.40 -0.59 -7.08
CA SER A 38 -10.03 -1.84 -6.43
C SER A 38 -11.19 -2.84 -6.37
N LEU A 39 -12.20 -2.67 -7.23
CA LEU A 39 -13.35 -3.57 -7.27
C LEU A 39 -12.87 -5.02 -7.51
N GLY A 40 -13.31 -5.93 -6.64
CA GLY A 40 -12.93 -7.34 -6.69
C GLY A 40 -11.48 -7.62 -6.28
N LEU A 41 -10.76 -6.66 -5.68
CA LEU A 41 -9.38 -6.88 -5.25
C LEU A 41 -9.28 -7.65 -3.93
N LEU A 42 -10.14 -7.36 -2.96
CA LEU A 42 -10.21 -8.06 -1.68
C LEU A 42 -11.46 -8.92 -1.60
N SER A 43 -11.35 -10.02 -0.87
CA SER A 43 -12.41 -10.97 -0.54
C SER A 43 -12.36 -11.26 0.96
N GLU A 44 -13.51 -11.50 1.57
CA GLU A 44 -13.58 -12.01 2.95
C GLU A 44 -13.25 -13.51 3.03
N PHE A 45 -13.31 -14.21 1.89
CA PHE A 45 -13.13 -15.66 1.81
C PHE A 45 -11.73 -16.07 1.32
N GLU A 46 -10.95 -15.13 0.77
CA GLU A 46 -9.66 -15.43 0.13
C GLU A 46 -8.62 -14.35 0.47
N PRO A 47 -7.37 -14.73 0.84
CA PRO A 47 -6.32 -13.78 1.12
C PRO A 47 -5.79 -13.14 -0.18
N LEU A 48 -5.51 -11.83 -0.12
CA LEU A 48 -4.73 -11.15 -1.16
C LEU A 48 -3.24 -11.29 -0.86
N MET A 49 -2.55 -12.09 -1.65
CA MET A 49 -1.09 -12.22 -1.61
C MET A 49 -0.46 -11.32 -2.67
N PHE A 50 0.51 -10.51 -2.28
CA PHE A 50 1.22 -9.62 -3.19
C PHE A 50 2.62 -9.27 -2.70
N THR A 51 3.50 -8.94 -3.65
CA THR A 51 4.84 -8.44 -3.38
C THR A 51 4.90 -6.92 -3.53
N LEU A 52 5.40 -6.23 -2.49
CA LEU A 52 5.75 -4.82 -2.53
C LEU A 52 7.21 -4.65 -2.95
N SER A 53 7.45 -4.08 -4.13
CA SER A 53 8.79 -3.71 -4.60
C SER A 53 9.01 -2.21 -4.46
N ILE A 54 10.06 -1.81 -3.74
CA ILE A 54 10.50 -0.41 -3.61
C ILE A 54 11.89 -0.30 -4.23
N ASN A 55 12.01 0.40 -5.35
CA ASN A 55 13.26 0.53 -6.09
C ASN A 55 14.02 1.81 -5.71
N PRO A 56 15.37 1.82 -5.78
CA PRO A 56 16.18 3.00 -5.45
C PRO A 56 15.87 4.24 -6.28
N ASN A 57 15.36 4.06 -7.50
CA ASN A 57 14.94 5.17 -8.35
C ASN A 57 13.61 5.80 -7.92
N GLY A 58 12.92 5.26 -6.90
CA GLY A 58 11.62 5.71 -6.41
C GLY A 58 10.42 4.98 -7.02
N ALA A 59 10.63 3.99 -7.91
CA ALA A 59 9.54 3.20 -8.47
C ALA A 59 9.01 2.20 -7.45
N VAL A 60 7.71 2.25 -7.18
CA VAL A 60 7.02 1.37 -6.23
C VAL A 60 5.95 0.58 -6.95
N LYS A 61 5.96 -0.75 -6.74
CA LYS A 61 5.05 -1.69 -7.43
C LYS A 61 4.46 -2.67 -6.44
N LEU A 62 3.15 -2.92 -6.55
CA LEU A 62 2.48 -4.03 -5.91
C LEU A 62 1.99 -4.98 -7.00
N THR A 63 2.47 -6.22 -6.95
CA THR A 63 2.15 -7.27 -7.92
C THR A 63 1.54 -8.44 -7.16
N LYS A 64 0.37 -8.93 -7.59
CA LYS A 64 -0.23 -10.12 -6.97
C LYS A 64 0.64 -11.33 -7.23
N ASP A 65 0.61 -12.28 -6.33
CA ASP A 65 1.33 -13.54 -6.54
C ASP A 65 0.78 -14.27 -7.77
N GLY A 66 1.68 -14.63 -8.69
CA GLY A 66 1.33 -15.26 -9.97
C GLY A 66 1.07 -14.28 -11.13
N ASP A 67 0.88 -13.00 -10.86
CA ASP A 67 0.68 -11.99 -11.90
C ASP A 67 2.02 -11.49 -12.47
N SER A 68 2.08 -11.26 -13.79
CA SER A 68 3.25 -10.69 -14.46
C SER A 68 3.34 -9.16 -14.37
N TYR A 69 2.23 -8.50 -14.06
CA TYR A 69 2.12 -7.03 -14.09
C TYR A 69 1.61 -6.51 -12.74
N PRO A 70 2.12 -5.36 -12.27
CA PRO A 70 1.65 -4.78 -11.02
C PRO A 70 0.21 -4.34 -11.16
N PHE A 71 -0.61 -4.60 -10.13
CA PHE A 71 -1.94 -4.03 -10.06
C PHE A 71 -1.90 -2.56 -9.60
N LEU A 72 -0.84 -2.16 -8.89
CA LEU A 72 -0.61 -0.78 -8.46
C LEU A 72 0.84 -0.40 -8.71
N GLU A 73 1.06 0.73 -9.39
CA GLU A 73 2.37 1.31 -9.62
C GLU A 73 2.33 2.83 -9.40
N PHE A 74 3.35 3.35 -8.73
CA PHE A 74 3.56 4.78 -8.54
C PHE A 74 5.04 5.11 -8.35
N GLN A 75 5.37 6.39 -8.42
CA GLN A 75 6.74 6.90 -8.35
C GLN A 75 6.85 7.92 -7.21
N ASP A 76 7.66 7.62 -6.20
CA ASP A 76 8.02 8.57 -5.13
C ASP A 76 9.36 8.18 -4.50
N THR A 77 10.37 9.06 -4.64
CA THR A 77 11.71 8.85 -4.08
C THR A 77 11.77 8.96 -2.55
N LYS A 78 10.68 9.40 -1.91
CA LYS A 78 10.59 9.53 -0.45
C LYS A 78 10.10 8.25 0.24
N VAL A 79 9.62 7.26 -0.51
CA VAL A 79 9.19 5.97 0.06
C VAL A 79 10.40 5.23 0.59
N SER A 80 10.35 4.83 1.86
CA SER A 80 11.40 4.08 2.54
C SER A 80 10.90 2.69 2.93
N SER A 81 11.77 1.68 2.80
CA SER A 81 11.51 0.31 3.25
C SER A 81 11.98 0.06 4.69
N MET A 82 12.54 1.05 5.39
CA MET A 82 13.09 0.88 6.74
C MET A 82 12.02 0.58 7.80
N PHE A 83 10.80 1.08 7.59
CA PHE A 83 9.68 0.91 8.52
C PHE A 83 8.40 0.67 7.74
N ILE A 84 7.66 -0.38 8.13
CA ILE A 84 6.34 -0.69 7.60
C ILE A 84 5.41 -0.88 8.81
N SER A 85 4.22 -0.30 8.73
CA SER A 85 3.15 -0.49 9.71
C SER A 85 1.88 -0.88 8.98
N PHE A 86 1.12 -1.79 9.57
CA PHE A 86 -0.18 -2.21 9.06
C PHE A 86 -1.29 -1.65 9.95
N CYS A 87 -2.38 -1.22 9.33
CA CYS A 87 -3.57 -0.79 10.04
C CYS A 87 -4.82 -1.12 9.22
N ASN A 88 -5.91 -1.36 9.94
CA ASN A 88 -7.25 -1.52 9.40
C ASN A 88 -8.11 -0.31 9.80
N TRP A 89 -9.24 -0.11 9.12
CA TRP A 89 -10.19 0.94 9.48
C TRP A 89 -11.23 0.43 10.50
N ASN A 90 -12.23 -0.30 10.05
CA ASN A 90 -13.39 -0.68 10.86
C ASN A 90 -13.74 -2.17 10.82
N VAL A 91 -12.98 -2.96 10.06
CA VAL A 91 -13.12 -4.42 9.97
C VAL A 91 -11.81 -5.11 10.37
N PRO A 92 -11.84 -6.23 11.10
CA PRO A 92 -10.62 -6.98 11.43
C PRO A 92 -9.90 -7.48 10.17
N VAL A 93 -8.57 -7.38 10.16
CA VAL A 93 -7.72 -7.90 9.07
C VAL A 93 -6.53 -8.60 9.72
N VAL A 94 -6.12 -9.73 9.15
CA VAL A 94 -4.90 -10.45 9.54
C VAL A 94 -3.83 -10.16 8.48
N TYR A 95 -2.66 -9.73 8.92
CA TYR A 95 -1.53 -9.43 8.03
C TYR A 95 -0.44 -10.49 8.18
N PHE A 96 -0.04 -11.07 7.06
CA PHE A 96 1.16 -11.88 6.96
C PHE A 96 2.20 -11.08 6.19
N PHE A 97 3.40 -10.97 6.75
CA PHE A 97 4.49 -10.23 6.14
C PHE A 97 5.76 -11.07 6.20
N ASP A 98 6.35 -11.30 5.04
CA ASP A 98 7.68 -11.85 4.90
C ASP A 98 8.55 -10.83 4.17
N CYS A 99 9.70 -10.52 4.77
CA CYS A 99 10.73 -9.72 4.12
C CYS A 99 11.84 -10.68 3.72
N PRO A 100 11.87 -11.15 2.46
CA PRO A 100 12.90 -12.08 2.04
C PRO A 100 14.26 -11.40 2.21
N HIS A 101 15.07 -11.92 3.13
CA HIS A 101 16.46 -11.52 3.24
C HIS A 101 17.14 -11.80 1.89
N LYS A 102 17.91 -10.83 1.39
CA LYS A 102 18.76 -11.07 0.22
C LYS A 102 19.62 -12.30 0.50
N LYS A 103 19.55 -13.29 -0.40
CA LYS A 103 20.56 -14.35 -0.47
C LYS A 103 21.89 -13.76 -0.92
#